data_AF-A0A6M1YSX0-F1
#
_entry.id   AF-A0A6M1YSX0-F1
#
_cell.length_a   1.000
_cell.length_b   1.000
_cell.length_c   1.000
_cell.angle_alpha   90.00
_cell.angle_beta   90.00
_cell.angle_gamma   90.00
#
_symmetry.space_group_name_H-M   'P 1'
#
loop_
_entity.id
_entity.type
_entity.pdbx_description
1 polymer ?
#
loop_
_entity_poly.entity_id
_entity_poly.type
_entity_poly.pdbx_seq_one_letter_code
_entity_poly.pdbx_strand_id
1 'polypeptide(L)'
;MANKNANPLFTMWLRPMITIRNIVKTNPKMGFFFLGSIWFLQFFFILQTYYSINFPVHWIVSLIIAIIIAPFIGAIAFYFFGWVLYFTGKWLGGKAPQLHTRCAFAWSRVPLIIDLIMWLVISFFVAEIIFVTAPIGMSFIFINLVTYATGIWSFILLVGAIREIQKFSVGRAIFNVILAYLIFLFLFVIFRIIF
;
A
#
# COMPACT_ATOMS: atom_id res chain seq x y z
N MET A 1 -14.73 13.51 -22.16
CA MET A 1 -15.62 12.97 -21.11
C MET A 1 -15.14 11.57 -20.75
N ALA A 2 -14.73 11.31 -19.51
CA ALA A 2 -14.24 9.98 -19.13
C ALA A 2 -15.42 9.00 -19.06
N ASN A 3 -15.28 7.87 -19.73
CA ASN A 3 -16.32 6.85 -19.91
C ASN A 3 -16.86 6.39 -18.54
N LYS A 4 -18.18 6.52 -18.32
CA LYS A 4 -18.87 6.31 -17.02
C LYS A 4 -18.72 4.87 -16.49
N ASN A 5 -18.23 3.94 -17.33
CA ASN A 5 -18.15 2.51 -17.08
C ASN A 5 -16.72 1.96 -16.98
N ALA A 6 -15.68 2.79 -17.01
CA ALA A 6 -14.31 2.29 -16.94
C ALA A 6 -13.96 1.84 -15.51
N ASN A 7 -13.50 0.59 -15.34
CA ASN A 7 -13.15 0.03 -14.04
C ASN A 7 -12.04 0.87 -13.37
N PRO A 8 -12.28 1.46 -12.18
CA PRO A 8 -11.32 2.31 -11.49
C PRO A 8 -9.97 1.64 -11.23
N LEU A 9 -9.95 0.32 -11.00
CA LEU A 9 -8.71 -0.43 -10.79
C LEU A 9 -7.81 -0.33 -12.02
N PHE A 10 -8.35 -0.58 -13.21
CA PHE A 10 -7.60 -0.52 -14.47
C PHE A 10 -7.20 0.91 -14.83
N THR A 11 -8.12 1.88 -14.67
CA THR A 11 -7.82 3.28 -15.00
C THR A 11 -6.81 3.91 -14.05
N MET A 12 -6.67 3.40 -12.82
CA MET A 12 -5.65 3.87 -11.88
C MET A 12 -4.24 3.63 -12.42
N TRP A 13 -4.00 2.53 -13.15
CA TRP A 13 -2.71 2.24 -13.79
C TRP A 13 -2.38 3.21 -14.91
N LEU A 14 -3.34 3.46 -15.80
CA LEU A 14 -3.09 4.19 -17.04
C LEU A 14 -3.28 5.69 -16.89
N ARG A 15 -4.25 6.11 -16.07
CA ARG A 15 -4.67 7.51 -15.90
C ARG A 15 -4.90 7.84 -14.42
N PRO A 16 -3.86 7.76 -13.57
CA PRO A 16 -4.02 7.88 -12.14
C PRO A 16 -4.63 9.21 -11.69
N MET A 17 -4.22 10.34 -12.29
CA MET A 17 -4.66 11.67 -11.83
C MET A 17 -6.13 11.92 -12.16
N ILE A 18 -6.58 11.45 -13.31
CA ILE A 18 -7.99 11.54 -13.70
C ILE A 18 -8.83 10.62 -12.83
N THR A 19 -8.33 9.39 -12.59
CA THR A 19 -9.02 8.39 -11.77
C THR A 19 -9.19 8.87 -10.34
N ILE A 20 -8.13 9.32 -9.68
CA ILE A 20 -8.23 9.80 -8.30
C ILE A 20 -9.12 11.04 -8.18
N ARG A 21 -9.03 11.98 -9.14
CA ARG A 21 -9.90 13.17 -9.18
C ARG A 21 -11.38 12.77 -9.25
N ASN A 22 -11.70 11.73 -10.03
CA ASN A 22 -13.06 11.24 -10.15
C ASN A 22 -13.51 10.52 -8.87
N ILE A 23 -12.70 9.60 -8.33
CA ILE A 23 -13.04 8.83 -7.12
C ILE A 23 -13.29 9.77 -5.94
N VAL A 24 -12.40 10.75 -5.76
CA VAL A 24 -12.52 11.72 -4.67
C VAL A 24 -13.80 12.55 -4.78
N LYS A 25 -14.28 12.83 -5.99
CA LYS A 25 -15.54 13.57 -6.22
C LYS A 25 -16.79 12.71 -6.06
N THR A 26 -16.73 11.43 -6.43
CA THR A 26 -17.91 10.54 -6.43
C THR A 26 -18.06 9.78 -5.13
N ASN A 27 -17.03 9.05 -4.70
CA ASN A 27 -17.03 8.27 -3.46
C ASN A 27 -15.58 8.05 -2.97
N PRO A 28 -15.04 8.94 -2.13
CA PRO A 28 -13.67 8.82 -1.61
C PRO A 28 -13.46 7.64 -0.64
N LYS A 29 -14.54 6.97 -0.19
CA LYS A 29 -14.45 5.76 0.64
C LYS A 29 -14.43 4.48 -0.19
N MET A 30 -14.55 4.58 -1.51
CA MET A 30 -14.59 3.44 -2.42
C MET A 30 -13.30 2.61 -2.34
N GLY A 31 -13.45 1.29 -2.20
CA GLY A 31 -12.34 0.34 -2.19
C GLY A 31 -11.45 0.41 -0.94
N PHE A 32 -11.82 1.20 0.08
CA PHE A 32 -10.96 1.46 1.24
C PHE A 32 -10.55 0.18 1.97
N PHE A 33 -11.53 -0.65 2.38
CA PHE A 33 -11.24 -1.92 3.07
C PHE A 33 -10.56 -2.93 2.14
N PHE A 34 -11.00 -3.03 0.88
CA PHE A 34 -10.42 -3.97 -0.09
C PHE A 34 -8.94 -3.70 -0.35
N LEU A 35 -8.58 -2.44 -0.65
CA LEU A 35 -7.20 -2.03 -0.89
C LEU A 35 -6.37 -2.06 0.41
N GLY A 36 -7.00 -1.80 1.56
CA GLY A 36 -6.41 -2.00 2.88
C GLY A 36 -6.02 -3.46 3.11
N SER A 37 -6.92 -4.39 2.79
CA SER A 37 -6.65 -5.82 2.90
C SER A 37 -5.49 -6.25 2.00
N ILE A 38 -5.46 -5.78 0.76
CA ILE A 38 -4.37 -6.08 -0.18
C ILE A 38 -3.02 -5.60 0.39
N TRP A 39 -2.97 -4.36 0.87
CA TRP A 39 -1.76 -3.82 1.47
C TRP A 39 -1.29 -4.63 2.69
N PHE A 40 -2.21 -4.99 3.60
CA PHE A 40 -1.84 -5.76 4.79
C PHE A 40 -1.39 -7.17 4.43
N LEU A 41 -2.08 -7.86 3.52
CA LEU A 41 -1.69 -9.21 3.11
C LEU A 41 -0.32 -9.22 2.44
N GLN A 42 -0.04 -8.22 1.60
CA GLN A 42 1.27 -8.04 1.00
C GLN A 42 2.35 -7.79 2.06
N PHE A 43 2.08 -6.90 3.02
CA PHE A 43 2.95 -6.63 4.15
C PHE A 43 3.20 -7.88 5.02
N PHE A 44 2.18 -8.71 5.24
CA PHE A 44 2.27 -9.96 5.98
C PHE A 44 3.22 -10.97 5.32
N PHE A 45 3.18 -11.13 3.99
CA PHE A 45 4.12 -11.99 3.29
C PHE A 45 5.56 -11.48 3.38
N ILE A 46 5.77 -10.16 3.22
CA ILE A 46 7.09 -9.54 3.43
C ILE A 46 7.59 -9.80 4.85
N LEU A 47 6.74 -9.67 5.87
CA LEU A 47 7.12 -9.94 7.25
C LEU A 47 7.60 -11.38 7.47
N GLN A 48 6.88 -12.36 6.92
CA GLN A 48 7.28 -13.76 7.05
C GLN A 48 8.61 -14.04 6.34
N THR A 49 8.80 -13.52 5.13
CA THR A 49 9.99 -13.81 4.32
C THR A 49 11.26 -13.12 4.82
N TYR A 50 11.18 -11.84 5.21
CA TYR A 50 12.38 -11.05 5.52
C TYR A 50 12.68 -10.95 7.02
N TYR A 51 11.68 -11.12 7.88
CA TYR A 51 11.85 -10.99 9.33
C TYR A 51 11.70 -12.32 10.07
N SER A 52 11.58 -13.43 9.34
CA SER A 52 11.46 -14.80 9.87
C SER A 52 10.47 -14.90 11.03
N ILE A 53 9.35 -14.17 10.94
CA ILE A 53 8.27 -14.25 11.93
C ILE A 53 7.58 -15.60 11.73
N ASN A 54 8.15 -16.63 12.34
CA ASN A 54 7.61 -17.98 12.33
C ASN A 54 6.55 -18.07 13.40
N PHE A 55 5.29 -18.08 12.98
CA PHE A 55 4.21 -18.42 13.89
C PHE A 55 4.31 -19.91 14.24
N PRO A 56 4.06 -20.32 15.50
CA PRO A 56 4.09 -21.72 15.93
C PRO A 56 2.89 -22.53 15.40
N VAL A 57 2.28 -22.09 14.29
CA VAL A 57 1.11 -22.71 13.66
C VAL A 57 1.37 -22.91 12.17
N HIS A 58 0.64 -23.85 11.57
CA HIS A 58 0.71 -24.15 10.16
C HIS A 58 0.45 -22.91 9.29
N TRP A 59 1.19 -22.74 8.18
CA TRP A 59 1.16 -21.53 7.35
C TRP A 59 -0.25 -21.18 6.82
N ILE A 60 -1.09 -22.19 6.53
CA ILE A 60 -2.49 -21.99 6.11
C ILE A 60 -3.30 -21.32 7.23
N VAL A 61 -3.11 -21.73 8.48
CA VAL A 61 -3.80 -21.13 9.63
C VAL A 61 -3.38 -19.67 9.79
N SER A 62 -2.07 -19.39 9.68
CA SER A 62 -1.55 -18.02 9.67
C SER A 62 -2.15 -17.17 8.55
N LEU A 63 -2.30 -17.73 7.34
CA LEU A 63 -2.90 -17.03 6.20
C LEU A 63 -4.40 -16.75 6.41
N ILE A 64 -5.16 -17.70 6.96
CA ILE A 64 -6.59 -17.50 7.28
C ILE A 64 -6.75 -16.37 8.30
N ILE A 65 -5.94 -16.40 9.37
CA ILE A 65 -5.92 -15.33 10.38
C ILE A 65 -5.58 -14.00 9.72
N ALA A 66 -4.56 -13.96 8.87
CA ALA A 66 -4.16 -12.76 8.15
C ALA A 66 -5.29 -12.19 7.28
N ILE A 67 -6.02 -13.03 6.54
CA ILE A 67 -7.17 -12.62 5.72
C ILE A 67 -8.29 -12.00 6.57
N ILE A 68 -8.57 -12.57 7.73
CA ILE A 68 -9.61 -12.08 8.64
C ILE A 68 -9.22 -10.71 9.23
N ILE A 69 -7.97 -10.52 9.64
CA ILE A 69 -7.51 -9.28 10.27
C ILE A 69 -7.14 -8.18 9.25
N ALA A 70 -6.84 -8.56 8.00
CA ALA A 70 -6.39 -7.69 6.93
C ALA A 70 -7.23 -6.42 6.73
N PRO A 71 -8.58 -6.47 6.64
CA PRO A 71 -9.37 -5.26 6.42
C PRO A 71 -9.26 -4.29 7.61
N PHE A 72 -9.12 -4.80 8.83
CA PHE A 72 -9.05 -3.98 10.04
C PHE A 72 -7.68 -3.32 10.20
N ILE A 73 -6.60 -4.09 10.09
CA ILE A 73 -5.24 -3.56 10.21
C ILE A 73 -4.92 -2.64 9.03
N GLY A 74 -5.31 -3.03 7.81
CA GLY A 74 -5.18 -2.19 6.62
C GLY A 74 -5.92 -0.86 6.77
N ALA A 75 -7.14 -0.88 7.32
CA ALA A 75 -7.88 0.33 7.62
C ALA A 75 -7.11 1.23 8.61
N ILE A 76 -6.67 0.68 9.76
CA ILE A 76 -5.91 1.43 10.77
C ILE A 76 -4.67 2.09 10.15
N ALA A 77 -3.90 1.33 9.37
CA ALA A 77 -2.72 1.83 8.68
C ALA A 77 -3.06 2.97 7.70
N PHE A 78 -4.15 2.84 6.94
CA PHE A 78 -4.59 3.87 6.00
C PHE A 78 -5.08 5.14 6.72
N TYR A 79 -5.78 5.00 7.85
CA TYR A 79 -6.17 6.13 8.69
C TYR A 79 -4.95 6.88 9.22
N PHE A 80 -3.99 6.14 9.77
CA PHE A 80 -2.79 6.72 10.38
C PHE A 80 -1.86 7.35 9.34
N PHE A 81 -1.49 6.63 8.28
CA PHE A 81 -0.63 7.20 7.24
C PHE A 81 -1.32 8.32 6.46
N GLY A 82 -2.61 8.20 6.19
CA GLY A 82 -3.39 9.26 5.54
C GLY A 82 -3.55 10.52 6.41
N TRP A 83 -3.54 10.36 7.75
CA TRP A 83 -3.44 11.45 8.71
C TRP A 83 -2.07 12.12 8.65
N VAL A 84 -0.97 11.36 8.67
CA VAL A 84 0.39 11.93 8.53
C VAL A 84 0.51 12.71 7.22
N LEU A 85 0.11 12.14 6.08
CA LEU A 85 0.09 12.79 4.76
C LEU A 85 -0.73 14.09 4.73
N TYR A 86 -1.81 14.15 5.51
CA TYR A 86 -2.64 15.33 5.62
C TYR A 86 -1.90 16.44 6.37
N PHE A 87 -1.30 16.14 7.52
CA PHE A 87 -0.57 17.13 8.32
C PHE A 87 0.70 17.62 7.62
N THR A 88 1.50 16.73 7.05
CA THR A 88 2.67 17.13 6.24
C THR A 88 2.25 17.92 5.01
N GLY A 89 1.12 17.56 4.39
CA GLY A 89 0.51 18.34 3.32
C GLY A 89 0.11 19.74 3.79
N LYS A 90 -0.50 19.88 4.96
CA LYS A 90 -0.88 21.19 5.53
C LYS A 90 0.33 22.08 5.78
N TRP A 91 1.43 21.55 6.29
CA TRP A 91 2.69 22.31 6.47
C TRP A 91 3.23 22.86 5.15
N LEU A 92 2.94 22.20 4.02
CA LEU A 92 3.37 22.59 2.68
C LEU A 92 2.31 23.41 1.92
N GLY A 93 1.26 23.88 2.61
CA GLY A 93 0.17 24.68 2.03
C GLY A 93 -0.90 23.87 1.30
N GLY A 94 -1.01 22.58 1.60
CA GLY A 94 -1.98 21.66 1.00
C GLY A 94 -3.43 22.00 1.32
N LYS A 95 -4.30 21.82 0.31
CA LYS A 95 -5.72 22.19 0.38
C LYS A 95 -6.67 21.00 0.52
N ALA A 96 -6.19 19.77 0.32
CA ALA A 96 -7.04 18.59 0.35
C ALA A 96 -7.51 18.27 1.78
N PRO A 97 -8.78 17.88 1.99
CA PRO A 97 -9.22 17.33 3.25
C PRO A 97 -8.58 15.95 3.51
N GLN A 98 -8.49 15.57 4.78
CA GLN A 98 -7.89 14.30 5.21
C GLN A 98 -8.55 13.06 4.58
N LEU A 99 -9.84 13.14 4.22
CA LEU A 99 -10.51 12.05 3.52
C LEU A 99 -9.91 11.78 2.13
N HIS A 100 -9.47 12.83 1.43
CA HIS A 100 -8.88 12.70 0.10
C HIS A 100 -7.46 12.15 0.16
N THR A 101 -6.66 12.52 1.18
CA THR A 101 -5.32 11.97 1.37
C THR A 101 -5.36 10.48 1.69
N ARG A 102 -6.30 10.05 2.52
CA ARG A 102 -6.59 8.63 2.77
C ARG A 102 -7.00 7.89 1.49
N CYS A 103 -7.89 8.47 0.70
CA CYS A 103 -8.30 7.91 -0.59
C CYS A 103 -7.11 7.77 -1.54
N ALA A 104 -6.27 8.80 -1.66
CA ALA A 104 -5.07 8.76 -2.50
C ALA A 104 -4.09 7.68 -2.05
N PHE A 105 -3.88 7.54 -0.74
CA PHE A 105 -3.03 6.48 -0.19
C PHE A 105 -3.59 5.08 -0.46
N ALA A 106 -4.90 4.87 -0.31
CA ALA A 106 -5.53 3.59 -0.58
C ALA A 106 -5.38 3.21 -2.07
N TRP A 107 -5.76 4.12 -2.97
CA TRP A 107 -5.74 3.87 -4.41
C TRP A 107 -4.34 3.79 -5.01
N SER A 108 -3.32 4.33 -4.35
CA SER A 108 -1.93 4.10 -4.78
C SER A 108 -1.45 2.66 -4.53
N ARG A 109 -2.22 1.83 -3.80
CA ARG A 109 -1.89 0.42 -3.51
C ARG A 109 -2.40 -0.57 -4.53
N VAL A 110 -3.13 -0.11 -5.55
CA VAL A 110 -3.60 -0.97 -6.65
C VAL A 110 -2.48 -1.84 -7.26
N PRO A 111 -1.23 -1.37 -7.43
CA PRO A 111 -0.17 -2.20 -7.99
C PRO A 111 0.21 -3.41 -7.16
N LEU A 112 -0.03 -3.35 -5.85
CA LEU A 112 0.26 -4.44 -4.91
C LEU A 112 -0.67 -5.64 -5.12
N ILE A 113 -1.73 -5.51 -5.92
CA ILE A 113 -2.57 -6.66 -6.33
C ILE A 113 -1.71 -7.68 -7.09
N ILE A 114 -0.81 -7.23 -7.97
CA ILE A 114 0.07 -8.12 -8.73
C ILE A 114 1.03 -8.85 -7.80
N ASP A 115 1.61 -8.12 -6.85
CA ASP A 115 2.50 -8.68 -5.84
C ASP A 115 1.78 -9.71 -4.96
N LEU A 116 0.56 -9.40 -4.52
CA LEU A 116 -0.26 -10.33 -3.74
C LEU A 116 -0.61 -11.60 -4.54
N ILE A 117 -0.97 -11.48 -5.82
CA ILE A 117 -1.25 -12.65 -6.68
C ILE A 117 0.01 -13.52 -6.79
N MET A 118 1.18 -12.92 -7.00
CA MET A 118 2.45 -13.65 -7.00
C MET A 118 2.64 -14.40 -5.68
N TRP A 119 2.50 -13.73 -4.54
CA TRP A 119 2.65 -14.35 -3.22
C TRP A 119 1.68 -15.50 -2.99
N LEU A 120 0.41 -15.37 -3.41
CA LEU A 120 -0.56 -16.44 -3.30
C LEU A 120 -0.17 -17.64 -4.14
N VAL A 121 0.16 -17.44 -5.43
CA VAL A 121 0.61 -18.52 -6.33
C VAL A 121 1.82 -19.23 -5.73
N ILE A 122 2.83 -18.48 -5.34
CA ILE A 122 4.07 -19.01 -4.77
C ILE A 122 3.79 -19.80 -3.47
N SER A 123 2.91 -19.30 -2.60
CA SER A 123 2.55 -19.98 -1.35
C SER A 123 1.85 -21.32 -1.61
N PHE A 124 1.01 -21.43 -2.64
CA PHE A 124 0.35 -22.70 -2.95
C PHE A 124 1.29 -23.76 -3.52
N PHE A 125 2.31 -23.37 -4.29
CA PHE A 125 3.19 -24.33 -4.97
C PHE A 125 4.53 -24.58 -4.26
N VAL A 126 5.01 -23.63 -3.45
CA VAL A 126 6.40 -23.59 -2.96
C VAL A 126 6.48 -23.12 -1.49
N ALA A 127 5.38 -23.22 -0.72
CA ALA A 127 5.31 -22.72 0.66
C ALA A 127 6.43 -23.24 1.56
N GLU A 128 6.70 -24.55 1.54
CA GLU A 128 7.71 -25.16 2.42
C GLU A 128 9.11 -24.60 2.15
N ILE A 129 9.48 -24.41 0.89
CA ILE A 129 10.82 -23.92 0.55
C ILE A 129 11.01 -22.45 0.96
N ILE A 130 9.95 -21.65 0.87
CA ILE A 130 10.03 -20.20 1.09
C ILE A 130 9.89 -19.81 2.55
N PHE A 131 9.01 -20.48 3.29
CA PHE A 131 8.76 -20.18 4.69
C PHE A 131 9.65 -21.00 5.64
N VAL A 132 10.19 -22.16 5.22
CA VAL A 132 10.98 -23.04 6.08
C VAL A 132 12.49 -22.96 5.77
N THR A 133 12.88 -23.04 4.50
CA THR A 133 14.32 -23.10 4.11
C THR A 133 14.92 -21.77 3.65
N ALA A 134 14.13 -20.69 3.68
CA ALA A 134 14.38 -19.39 3.07
C ALA A 134 14.41 -19.41 1.52
N PRO A 135 13.89 -18.36 0.85
CA PRO A 135 13.96 -18.28 -0.61
C PRO A 135 15.42 -18.11 -1.07
N ILE A 136 15.95 -19.10 -1.78
CA ILE A 136 17.30 -19.09 -2.37
C ILE A 136 17.19 -19.15 -3.90
N GLY A 137 18.13 -18.52 -4.61
CA GLY A 137 18.27 -18.65 -6.07
C GLY A 137 17.28 -17.79 -6.89
N MET A 138 16.84 -18.29 -8.04
CA MET A 138 16.03 -17.53 -9.00
C MET A 138 14.70 -17.03 -8.44
N SER A 139 14.07 -17.80 -7.54
CA SER A 139 12.81 -17.40 -6.87
C SER A 139 12.99 -16.14 -6.03
N PHE A 140 14.13 -15.99 -5.34
CA PHE A 140 14.42 -14.79 -4.55
C PHE A 140 14.55 -13.54 -5.44
N ILE A 141 15.30 -13.63 -6.55
CA ILE A 141 15.47 -12.51 -7.48
C ILE A 141 14.12 -12.11 -8.09
N PHE A 142 13.31 -13.09 -8.50
CA PHE A 142 11.99 -12.84 -9.07
C PHE A 142 11.05 -12.15 -8.07
N ILE A 143 10.96 -12.67 -6.84
CA ILE A 143 10.13 -12.08 -5.77
C ILE A 143 10.53 -10.62 -5.52
N ASN A 144 11.83 -10.35 -5.36
CA ASN A 144 12.32 -9.00 -5.12
C ASN A 144 12.04 -8.06 -6.30
N LEU A 145 12.22 -8.53 -7.54
CA LEU A 145 11.95 -7.74 -8.73
C LEU A 145 10.48 -7.29 -8.80
N VAL A 146 9.54 -8.21 -8.58
CA VAL A 146 8.10 -7.90 -8.59
C VAL A 146 7.74 -6.98 -7.42
N THR A 147 8.25 -7.28 -6.21
CA THR A 147 7.99 -6.49 -5.00
C THR A 147 8.47 -5.04 -5.19
N TYR A 148 9.69 -4.84 -5.70
CA TYR A 148 10.22 -3.50 -5.94
C TYR A 148 9.53 -2.79 -7.10
N ALA A 149 9.23 -3.49 -8.20
CA ALA A 149 8.54 -2.89 -9.34
C ALA A 149 7.15 -2.37 -8.95
N THR A 150 6.36 -3.18 -8.24
CA THR A 150 5.03 -2.79 -7.76
C THR A 150 5.10 -1.72 -6.66
N GLY A 151 6.13 -1.76 -5.80
CA GLY A 151 6.41 -0.74 -4.79
C GLY A 151 6.75 0.63 -5.40
N ILE A 152 7.68 0.67 -6.35
CA ILE A 152 8.06 1.89 -7.08
C ILE A 152 6.85 2.44 -7.84
N TRP A 153 6.10 1.58 -8.53
CA TRP A 153 4.89 2.01 -9.23
C TRP A 153 3.86 2.58 -8.26
N SER A 154 3.62 1.93 -7.11
CA SER A 154 2.73 2.43 -6.06
C SER A 154 3.17 3.80 -5.53
N PHE A 155 4.49 4.03 -5.40
CA PHE A 155 5.05 5.32 -5.00
C PHE A 155 4.77 6.40 -6.05
N ILE A 156 4.99 6.10 -7.34
CA ILE A 156 4.69 7.02 -8.45
C ILE A 156 3.20 7.40 -8.46
N LEU A 157 2.32 6.41 -8.29
CA LEU A 157 0.87 6.64 -8.19
C LEU A 157 0.52 7.52 -7.00
N LEU A 158 1.15 7.31 -5.84
CA LEU A 158 0.91 8.12 -4.63
C LEU A 158 1.33 9.57 -4.85
N VAL A 159 2.55 9.81 -5.35
CA VAL A 159 3.06 11.17 -5.64
C VAL A 159 2.13 11.89 -6.60
N GLY A 160 1.72 11.21 -7.67
CA GLY A 160 0.77 11.76 -8.63
C GLY A 160 -0.58 12.08 -8.00
N ALA A 161 -1.14 11.17 -7.22
CA ALA A 161 -2.42 11.35 -6.55
C ALA A 161 -2.37 12.54 -5.57
N ILE A 162 -1.32 12.63 -4.76
CA ILE A 162 -1.09 13.74 -3.82
C ILE A 162 -0.96 15.07 -4.56
N ARG A 163 -0.16 15.10 -5.65
CA ARG A 163 -0.03 16.29 -6.50
C ARG A 163 -1.40 16.80 -6.96
N GLU A 164 -2.23 15.89 -7.45
CA GLU A 164 -3.55 16.20 -7.99
C GLU A 164 -4.54 16.69 -6.93
N ILE A 165 -4.63 16.01 -5.78
CA ILE A 165 -5.60 16.39 -4.73
C ILE A 165 -5.15 17.60 -3.93
N GLN A 166 -3.85 17.74 -3.63
CA GLN A 166 -3.30 18.85 -2.83
C GLN A 166 -3.03 20.11 -3.67
N LYS A 167 -3.07 20.00 -5.00
CA LYS A 167 -2.70 21.07 -5.95
C LYS A 167 -1.24 21.51 -5.81
N PHE A 168 -0.37 20.53 -5.59
CA PHE A 168 1.07 20.74 -5.49
C PHE A 168 1.77 20.71 -6.85
N SER A 169 2.96 21.30 -6.91
CA SER A 169 3.94 20.98 -7.94
C SER A 169 4.49 19.55 -7.70
N VAL A 170 5.16 18.98 -8.71
CA VAL A 170 5.75 17.62 -8.60
C VAL A 170 6.72 17.55 -7.42
N GLY A 171 7.63 18.51 -7.29
CA GLY A 171 8.61 18.54 -6.20
C GLY A 171 7.97 18.63 -4.81
N ARG A 172 6.94 19.46 -4.64
CA ARG A 172 6.20 19.56 -3.36
C ARG A 172 5.45 18.26 -3.04
N ALA A 173 4.91 17.57 -4.04
CA ALA A 173 4.25 16.28 -3.84
C ALA A 173 5.23 15.18 -3.42
N ILE A 174 6.40 15.10 -4.09
CA ILE A 174 7.48 14.19 -3.71
C ILE A 174 7.93 14.46 -2.27
N PHE A 175 8.23 15.73 -1.95
CA PHE A 175 8.65 16.11 -0.61
C PHE A 175 7.59 15.79 0.45
N ASN A 176 6.32 16.05 0.16
CA ASN A 176 5.22 15.68 1.07
C ASN A 176 5.19 14.17 1.36
N VAL A 177 5.27 13.34 0.31
CA VAL A 177 5.23 11.88 0.46
C VAL A 177 6.45 11.38 1.23
N ILE A 178 7.65 11.85 0.91
CA ILE A 178 8.89 11.46 1.62
C ILE A 178 8.81 11.89 3.09
N LEU A 179 8.43 13.14 3.36
CA LEU A 179 8.29 13.65 4.73
C LEU A 179 7.29 12.82 5.55
N ALA A 180 6.16 12.42 4.93
CA ALA A 180 5.20 11.56 5.59
C ALA A 180 5.76 10.17 5.91
N TYR A 181 6.53 9.57 5.00
CA TYR A 181 7.23 8.30 5.26
C TYR A 181 8.26 8.43 6.38
N LEU A 182 9.04 9.52 6.42
CA LEU A 182 10.03 9.76 7.46
C LEU A 182 9.38 9.93 8.84
N ILE A 183 8.28 10.68 8.93
CA ILE A 183 7.54 10.85 10.19
C ILE A 183 6.92 9.53 10.63
N PHE A 184 6.33 8.77 9.70
CA PHE A 184 5.77 7.46 10.02
C PHE A 184 6.86 6.51 10.54
N LEU A 185 8.04 6.47 9.90
CA LEU A 185 9.18 5.67 10.32
C LEU A 185 9.68 6.10 11.71
N PHE A 186 9.81 7.41 11.95
CA PHE A 186 10.22 7.96 13.23
C PHE A 186 9.26 7.57 14.36
N LEU A 187 7.94 7.71 14.14
CA LEU A 187 6.92 7.30 15.11
C LEU A 187 6.96 5.78 15.39
N PHE A 188 7.18 4.97 14.34
CA PHE A 188 7.31 3.53 14.48
C PHE A 188 8.56 3.14 15.30
N VAL A 189 9.71 3.76 15.05
CA VAL A 189 10.95 3.51 15.81
C VAL A 189 10.79 3.90 17.27
N ILE A 190 10.19 5.06 17.57
CA ILE A 190 9.92 5.48 18.96
C ILE A 190 9.02 4.47 19.67
N PHE A 191 7.95 4.04 19.00
CA PHE A 191 7.03 3.06 19.57
C PHE A 191 7.76 1.76 19.95
N ARG A 192 8.70 1.29 19.10
CA ARG A 192 9.54 0.10 19.36
C ARG A 192 10.59 0.28 20.45
N ILE A 193 10.97 1.50 20.80
CA ILE A 193 11.93 1.77 21.89
C ILE A 193 11.20 1.80 23.24
N ILE A 194 9.96 2.28 23.25
CA ILE A 194 9.17 2.45 24.49
C ILE A 194 8.49 1.14 24.91
N PHE A 195 8.02 0.32 23.95
CA PHE A 195 7.29 -0.92 24.18
C PHE A 195 8.02 -2.12 23.55
#